data_AF-A0A522DIJ1-F1
#
_entry.id   AF-A0A522DIJ1-F1
#
_cell.length_a   1.000
_cell.length_b   1.000
_cell.length_c   1.000
_cell.angle_alpha   90.00
_cell.angle_beta   90.00
_cell.angle_gamma   90.00
#
_symmetry.space_group_name_H-M   'P 1'
#
loop_
_entity.id
_entity.type
_entity.pdbx_description
1 polymer ?
#
loop_
_entity_poly.entity_id
_entity_poly.type
_entity_poly.pdbx_seq_one_letter_code
_entity_poly.pdbx_strand_id
1 'polypeptide(L)'
;MDEDLERYLSLVRVFPDCAETVIWFAPGPVPYDIACVSNELRDAMNAWETAWEREISDERTFPSPEIAHELATEGRRVAEWLSAELGDSFDVELRVSDTRYGHQLIRGTGAGSNPRAVAAFREMARAHRARHDELEGLRSQGVEFGWFAHPPGSSSRADGT
;
A
#
# COMPACT_ATOMS: atom_id res chain seq x y z
N MET A 1 0.45 19.87 9.66
CA MET A 1 0.84 18.53 10.16
C MET A 1 -0.37 17.61 10.10
N ASP A 2 -1.53 18.02 10.60
CA ASP A 2 -2.78 17.24 10.50
C ASP A 2 -3.22 16.93 9.07
N GLU A 3 -3.11 17.87 8.12
CA GLU A 3 -3.51 17.63 6.72
C GLU A 3 -2.69 16.53 6.02
N ASP A 4 -1.39 16.42 6.33
CA ASP A 4 -0.55 15.36 5.77
C ASP A 4 -0.93 13.99 6.35
N LEU A 5 -1.30 13.93 7.63
CA LEU A 5 -1.80 12.71 8.28
C LEU A 5 -3.18 12.33 7.74
N GLU A 6 -4.11 13.27 7.59
CA GLU A 6 -5.42 13.02 6.96
C GLU A 6 -5.23 12.38 5.59
N ARG A 7 -4.40 13.00 4.75
CA ARG A 7 -4.14 12.51 3.41
C ARG A 7 -3.47 11.14 3.42
N TYR A 8 -2.58 10.89 4.37
CA TYR A 8 -1.93 9.60 4.53
C TYR A 8 -2.92 8.50 4.96
N LEU A 9 -3.85 8.82 5.87
CA LEU A 9 -4.88 7.92 6.38
C LEU A 9 -6.11 7.83 5.47
N SER A 10 -6.17 8.60 4.38
CA SER A 10 -7.19 8.49 3.34
C SER A 10 -6.67 7.85 2.05
N LEU A 11 -5.39 7.46 1.99
CA LEU A 11 -4.74 6.96 0.78
C LEU A 11 -4.44 5.47 0.87
N VAL A 12 -5.14 4.68 0.04
CA VAL A 12 -4.87 3.25 -0.16
C VAL A 12 -4.02 3.10 -1.41
N ARG A 13 -2.89 2.40 -1.33
CA ARG A 13 -2.02 2.15 -2.47
C ARG A 13 -2.22 0.74 -2.99
N VAL A 14 -2.13 0.60 -4.31
CA VAL A 14 -2.21 -0.68 -5.01
C VAL A 14 -0.96 -0.79 -5.86
N PHE A 15 -0.11 -1.78 -5.58
CA PHE A 15 1.05 -2.09 -6.41
C PHE A 15 1.49 -3.54 -6.21
N PRO A 16 1.98 -4.20 -7.26
CA PRO A 16 2.39 -5.60 -7.20
C PRO A 16 3.77 -5.75 -6.55
N ASP A 17 4.06 -6.97 -6.09
CA ASP A 17 5.43 -7.44 -5.78
C ASP A 17 6.08 -6.75 -4.56
N CYS A 18 5.33 -6.61 -3.48
CA CYS A 18 5.90 -6.14 -2.19
C CYS A 18 5.43 -6.93 -0.96
N ALA A 19 4.43 -7.82 -1.08
CA ALA A 19 3.93 -8.70 -0.01
C ALA A 19 2.98 -9.78 -0.60
N GLU A 20 2.37 -10.63 0.25
CA GLU A 20 1.26 -11.55 -0.13
C GLU A 20 -0.07 -10.81 -0.46
N THR A 21 0.03 -9.54 -0.80
CA THR A 21 -1.08 -8.62 -1.09
C THR A 21 -0.56 -7.41 -1.84
N VAL A 22 -1.36 -6.97 -2.82
CA VAL A 22 -1.10 -5.73 -3.56
C VAL A 22 -1.60 -4.48 -2.84
N ILE A 23 -2.35 -4.63 -1.73
CA ILE A 23 -2.99 -3.52 -1.01
C ILE A 23 -2.07 -3.01 0.08
N TRP A 24 -1.85 -1.69 0.10
CA TRP A 24 -1.04 -1.00 1.10
C TRP A 24 -1.81 0.14 1.72
N PHE A 25 -1.81 0.19 3.05
CA PHE A 25 -2.44 1.25 3.81
C PHE A 25 -1.63 1.49 5.07
N ALA A 26 -1.38 2.77 5.38
CA ALA A 26 -0.65 3.28 6.54
C ALA A 26 -0.19 2.21 7.58
N PRO A 27 1.09 1.82 7.71
CA PRO A 27 2.25 2.04 6.83
C PRO A 27 2.59 0.85 5.93
N GLY A 28 1.77 -0.19 5.90
CA GLY A 28 2.20 -1.51 5.47
C GLY A 28 1.24 -2.22 4.53
N PRO A 29 1.59 -3.45 4.13
CA PRO A 29 0.71 -4.31 3.37
C PRO A 29 -0.52 -4.67 4.22
N VAL A 30 -1.68 -4.72 3.58
CA VAL A 30 -2.95 -5.12 4.21
C VAL A 30 -3.36 -6.48 3.67
N PRO A 31 -3.34 -7.53 4.49
CA PRO A 31 -3.85 -8.85 4.11
C PRO A 31 -5.31 -8.79 3.66
N TYR A 32 -5.69 -9.60 2.67
CA TYR A 32 -7.04 -9.53 2.09
C TYR A 32 -8.18 -9.88 3.06
N ASP A 33 -7.90 -10.68 4.09
CA ASP A 33 -8.84 -11.01 5.17
C ASP A 33 -9.10 -9.80 6.07
N ILE A 34 -8.08 -8.97 6.29
CA ILE A 34 -8.20 -7.70 7.03
C ILE A 34 -8.87 -6.64 6.16
N ALA A 35 -8.48 -6.51 4.89
CA ALA A 35 -9.03 -5.53 3.96
C ALA A 35 -10.54 -5.69 3.73
N CYS A 36 -11.07 -6.90 3.95
CA CYS A 36 -12.49 -7.24 3.79
C CYS A 36 -13.06 -6.89 2.39
N VAL A 37 -12.21 -6.85 1.36
CA VAL A 37 -12.61 -6.70 -0.04
C VAL A 37 -13.46 -7.89 -0.49
N SER A 38 -14.23 -7.73 -1.57
CA SER A 38 -14.96 -8.86 -2.15
C SER A 38 -14.00 -9.98 -2.58
N ASN A 39 -14.51 -11.22 -2.60
CA ASN A 39 -13.70 -12.37 -3.04
C ASN A 39 -13.33 -12.23 -4.52
N GLU A 40 -14.25 -11.70 -5.33
CA GLU A 40 -14.03 -11.48 -6.75
C GLU A 40 -12.93 -10.43 -6.99
N LEU A 41 -12.89 -9.35 -6.20
CA LEU A 41 -11.81 -8.37 -6.27
C LEU A 41 -10.48 -8.95 -5.79
N ARG A 42 -10.49 -9.74 -4.72
CA ARG A 42 -9.29 -10.47 -4.25
C ARG A 42 -8.72 -11.36 -5.33
N ASP A 43 -9.57 -12.17 -5.98
CA ASP A 43 -9.15 -13.07 -7.04
C ASP A 43 -8.60 -12.31 -8.24
N ALA A 44 -9.22 -11.18 -8.62
CA ALA A 44 -8.73 -10.30 -9.68
C ALA A 44 -7.37 -9.68 -9.33
N MET A 45 -7.16 -9.23 -8.09
CA MET A 45 -5.88 -8.68 -7.63
C MET A 45 -4.78 -9.74 -7.64
N ASN A 46 -5.06 -10.95 -7.14
CA ASN A 46 -4.12 -12.08 -7.18
C ASN A 46 -3.75 -12.48 -8.61
N ALA A 47 -4.74 -12.52 -9.51
CA ALA A 47 -4.51 -12.83 -10.92
C ALA A 47 -3.64 -11.77 -11.60
N TRP A 48 -3.89 -10.48 -11.29
CA TRP A 48 -3.07 -9.38 -11.78
C TRP A 48 -1.63 -9.45 -11.27
N GLU A 49 -1.42 -9.70 -9.97
CA GLU A 49 -0.07 -9.86 -9.40
C GLU A 49 0.67 -11.07 -9.98
N THR A 50 -0.01 -12.21 -10.10
CA THR A 50 0.58 -13.42 -10.72
C THR A 50 0.99 -13.16 -12.18
N ALA A 51 0.17 -12.42 -12.93
CA ALA A 51 0.51 -12.03 -14.29
C ALA A 51 1.69 -11.06 -14.31
N TRP A 52 1.75 -10.11 -13.38
CA TRP A 52 2.87 -9.19 -13.24
C TRP A 52 4.19 -9.92 -12.99
N GLU A 53 4.23 -10.82 -12.01
CA GLU A 53 5.41 -11.62 -11.65
C GLU A 53 5.87 -12.53 -12.78
N ARG A 54 4.93 -13.09 -13.56
CA ARG A 54 5.26 -13.98 -14.68
C ARG A 54 5.95 -13.24 -15.83
N GLU A 55 5.54 -12.01 -16.09
CA GLU A 55 5.97 -11.26 -17.27
C GLU A 55 7.16 -10.34 -16.99
N ILE A 56 7.37 -9.93 -15.74
CA ILE A 56 8.50 -9.06 -15.40
C ILE A 56 9.81 -9.88 -15.40
N SER A 57 10.84 -9.37 -16.06
CA SER A 57 12.16 -10.03 -16.05
C SER A 57 12.86 -9.87 -14.70
N ASP A 58 13.93 -10.63 -14.47
CA ASP A 58 14.80 -10.49 -13.29
C ASP A 58 15.36 -9.07 -13.12
N GLU A 59 15.52 -8.32 -14.21
CA GLU A 59 15.94 -6.92 -14.24
C GLU A 59 14.78 -5.94 -14.02
N ARG A 60 13.62 -6.43 -13.57
CA ARG A 60 12.37 -5.68 -13.36
C ARG A 60 11.86 -4.96 -14.62
N THR A 61 12.19 -5.49 -15.80
CA THR A 61 11.85 -4.87 -17.09
C THR A 61 10.79 -5.70 -17.82
N PHE A 62 9.87 -5.03 -18.53
CA PHE A 62 8.90 -5.72 -19.37
C PHE A 62 9.51 -6.18 -20.69
N PRO A 63 9.18 -7.40 -21.16
CA PRO A 63 9.67 -7.94 -22.43
C PRO A 63 9.19 -7.16 -23.64
N SER A 64 8.03 -6.49 -23.52
CA SER A 64 7.51 -5.61 -24.56
C SER A 64 6.64 -4.48 -23.98
N PRO A 65 6.50 -3.35 -24.70
CA PRO A 65 5.63 -2.26 -24.28
C PRO A 65 4.14 -2.61 -24.32
N GLU A 66 3.72 -3.60 -25.12
CA GLU A 66 2.35 -4.12 -25.17
C GLU A 66 2.01 -4.84 -23.86
N ILE A 67 2.89 -5.73 -23.39
CA ILE A 67 2.71 -6.45 -22.12
C ILE A 67 2.64 -5.47 -20.95
N ALA A 68 3.54 -4.47 -20.93
CA ALA A 68 3.50 -3.40 -19.92
C ALA A 68 2.16 -2.64 -19.95
N HIS A 69 1.60 -2.40 -21.14
CA HIS A 69 0.32 -1.72 -21.29
C HIS A 69 -0.86 -2.56 -20.80
N GLU A 70 -0.89 -3.84 -21.13
CA GLU A 70 -1.93 -4.78 -20.70
C GLU A 70 -1.96 -4.89 -19.17
N LEU A 71 -0.80 -5.10 -18.54
CA LEU A 71 -0.69 -5.18 -17.08
C LEU A 71 -1.05 -3.87 -16.38
N ALA A 72 -0.67 -2.73 -16.95
CA ALA A 72 -1.09 -1.43 -16.42
C ALA A 72 -2.60 -1.19 -16.55
N THR A 73 -3.21 -1.69 -17.63
CA THR A 73 -4.67 -1.60 -17.85
C THR A 73 -5.43 -2.48 -16.85
N GLU A 74 -4.96 -3.70 -16.61
CA GLU A 74 -5.59 -4.56 -15.60
C GLU A 74 -5.36 -4.02 -14.18
N GLY A 75 -4.17 -3.49 -13.89
CA GLY A 75 -3.88 -2.79 -12.63
C GLY A 75 -4.82 -1.62 -12.38
N ARG A 76 -5.12 -0.85 -13.43
CA ARG A 76 -6.09 0.25 -13.37
C ARG A 76 -7.49 -0.27 -13.06
N ARG A 77 -7.90 -1.37 -13.71
CA ARG A 77 -9.22 -1.97 -13.49
C ARG A 77 -9.41 -2.45 -12.05
N VAL A 78 -8.42 -3.13 -11.46
CA VAL A 78 -8.52 -3.57 -10.06
C VAL A 78 -8.51 -2.39 -9.09
N ALA A 79 -7.75 -1.33 -9.38
CA ALA A 79 -7.74 -0.11 -8.57
C ALA A 79 -9.07 0.67 -8.67
N GLU A 80 -9.68 0.75 -9.85
CA GLU A 80 -11.02 1.32 -10.04
C GLU A 80 -12.07 0.53 -9.25
N TRP A 81 -12.02 -0.80 -9.30
CA TRP A 81 -12.93 -1.64 -8.53
C TRP A 81 -12.74 -1.44 -7.02
N LEU A 82 -11.50 -1.45 -6.53
CA LEU A 82 -11.22 -1.14 -5.13
C LEU A 82 -11.79 0.23 -4.74
N SER A 83 -11.60 1.25 -5.57
CA SER A 83 -12.14 2.58 -5.31
C SER A 83 -13.68 2.57 -5.23
N ALA A 84 -14.36 1.77 -6.06
CA ALA A 84 -15.80 1.61 -6.01
C ALA A 84 -16.26 0.88 -4.73
N GLU A 85 -15.50 -0.10 -4.25
CA GLU A 85 -15.78 -0.77 -2.98
C GLU A 85 -15.63 0.17 -1.77
N LEU A 86 -14.62 1.06 -1.79
CA LEU A 86 -14.30 1.97 -0.70
C LEU A 86 -15.07 3.30 -0.71
N GLY A 87 -15.62 3.68 -1.87
CA GLY A 87 -16.37 4.92 -2.02
C GLY A 87 -15.48 6.17 -2.00
N ASP A 88 -16.06 7.29 -1.56
CA ASP A 88 -15.40 8.61 -1.56
C ASP A 88 -14.56 8.90 -0.31
N SER A 89 -14.55 7.97 0.65
CA SER A 89 -13.83 8.12 1.92
C SER A 89 -12.33 7.86 1.79
N PHE A 90 -11.91 7.17 0.72
CA PHE A 90 -10.52 6.83 0.45
C PHE A 90 -10.19 7.11 -1.02
N ASP A 91 -9.00 7.63 -1.25
CA ASP A 91 -8.40 7.68 -2.58
C ASP A 91 -7.53 6.43 -2.78
N VAL A 92 -7.60 5.83 -3.96
CA VAL A 92 -6.80 4.66 -4.35
C VAL A 92 -5.69 5.11 -5.30
N GLU A 93 -4.43 4.88 -4.93
CA GLU A 93 -3.26 5.17 -5.76
C GLU A 93 -2.70 3.88 -6.33
N LEU A 94 -2.87 3.68 -7.64
CA LEU A 94 -2.16 2.64 -8.37
C LEU A 94 -0.71 3.10 -8.62
N ARG A 95 0.26 2.29 -8.17
CA ARG A 95 1.68 2.48 -8.48
C ARG A 95 2.20 1.28 -9.28
N VAL A 96 2.80 1.59 -10.41
CA VAL A 96 3.34 0.59 -11.33
C VAL A 96 4.73 1.07 -11.70
N SER A 97 5.73 0.68 -10.90
CA SER A 97 7.13 1.09 -11.06
C SER A 97 7.62 0.76 -12.48
N ASP A 98 8.38 1.67 -13.07
CA ASP A 98 8.99 1.55 -14.41
C ASP A 98 8.04 1.57 -15.61
N THR A 99 6.79 2.01 -15.42
CA THR A 99 5.91 2.25 -16.56
C THR A 99 5.75 3.74 -16.86
N ARG A 100 5.72 4.08 -18.16
CA ARG A 100 5.29 5.39 -18.66
C ARG A 100 3.88 5.81 -18.20
N TYR A 101 3.15 4.91 -17.53
CA TYR A 101 1.80 5.11 -17.01
C TYR A 101 1.76 5.77 -15.63
N GLY A 102 2.91 5.93 -14.95
CA GLY A 102 3.04 6.74 -13.73
C GLY A 102 2.18 6.26 -12.56
N HIS A 103 1.95 7.15 -11.59
CA HIS A 103 1.00 6.90 -10.50
C HIS A 103 -0.39 7.40 -10.92
N GLN A 104 -1.42 6.61 -10.65
CA GLN A 104 -2.81 6.99 -10.94
C GLN A 104 -3.60 7.07 -9.65
N LEU A 105 -4.12 8.26 -9.33
CA LEU A 105 -5.03 8.46 -8.21
C LEU A 105 -6.48 8.33 -8.70
N ILE A 106 -7.22 7.42 -8.08
CA ILE A 106 -8.58 7.06 -8.45
C ILE A 106 -9.44 7.22 -7.21
N ARG A 107 -10.56 7.93 -7.33
CA ARG A 107 -11.50 8.13 -6.23
C ARG A 107 -12.84 7.51 -6.56
N GLY A 108 -13.36 6.72 -5.63
CA GLY A 108 -14.72 6.18 -5.70
C GLY A 108 -15.77 7.27 -5.51
N THR A 109 -17.04 6.90 -5.68
CA THR A 109 -18.17 7.80 -5.45
C THR A 109 -19.13 7.23 -4.41
N GLY A 110 -19.69 8.11 -3.59
CA GLY A 110 -20.66 7.75 -2.56
C GLY A 110 -20.08 6.87 -1.45
N ALA A 111 -20.95 6.11 -0.78
CA ALA A 111 -20.61 5.37 0.44
C ALA A 111 -19.72 4.12 0.21
N GLY A 112 -19.43 3.75 -1.03
CA GLY A 112 -18.77 2.50 -1.39
C GLY A 112 -19.76 1.34 -1.53
N SER A 113 -19.47 0.42 -2.45
CA SER A 113 -20.30 -0.77 -2.70
C SER A 113 -20.08 -1.89 -1.69
N ASN A 114 -18.98 -1.86 -0.92
CA ASN A 114 -18.65 -2.87 0.08
C ASN A 114 -18.54 -2.25 1.48
N PRO A 115 -19.62 -2.26 2.27
CA PRO A 115 -19.62 -1.67 3.61
C PRO A 115 -18.61 -2.31 4.57
N ARG A 116 -18.24 -3.58 4.37
CA ARG A 116 -17.27 -4.28 5.22
C ARG A 116 -15.86 -3.78 4.97
N ALA A 117 -15.48 -3.62 3.69
CA ALA A 117 -14.20 -3.01 3.34
C ALA A 117 -14.12 -1.57 3.88
N VAL A 118 -15.15 -0.76 3.65
CA VAL A 118 -15.22 0.62 4.17
C VAL A 118 -15.02 0.67 5.69
N ALA A 119 -15.70 -0.22 6.43
CA ALA A 119 -15.55 -0.30 7.88
C ALA A 119 -14.13 -0.70 8.30
N ALA A 120 -13.53 -1.70 7.64
CA ALA A 120 -12.18 -2.15 7.93
C ALA A 120 -11.14 -1.04 7.73
N PHE A 121 -11.17 -0.33 6.60
CA PHE A 121 -10.25 0.77 6.34
C PHE A 121 -10.46 1.96 7.29
N ARG A 122 -11.70 2.27 7.66
CA ARG A 122 -11.98 3.30 8.67
C ARG A 122 -11.45 2.93 10.04
N GLU A 123 -11.56 1.66 10.42
CA GLU A 123 -11.02 1.19 11.70
C GLU A 123 -9.50 1.25 11.72
N MET A 124 -8.84 0.80 10.64
CA MET A 124 -7.40 0.96 10.48
C MET A 124 -6.99 2.44 10.57
N ALA A 125 -7.68 3.34 9.86
CA ALA A 125 -7.40 4.78 9.91
C ALA A 125 -7.51 5.35 11.34
N ARG A 126 -8.55 4.95 12.09
CA ARG A 126 -8.74 5.35 13.49
C ARG A 126 -7.61 4.84 14.38
N ALA A 127 -7.24 3.57 14.24
CA ALA A 127 -6.15 2.96 15.00
C ALA A 127 -4.81 3.65 14.74
N HIS A 128 -4.52 3.95 13.47
CA HIS A 128 -3.29 4.65 13.10
C HIS A 128 -3.25 6.09 13.60
N ARG A 129 -4.37 6.81 13.56
CA ARG A 129 -4.47 8.13 14.18
C ARG A 129 -4.22 8.09 15.68
N ALA A 130 -4.90 7.19 16.40
CA ALA A 130 -4.72 7.06 17.84
C ALA A 130 -3.26 6.78 18.22
N ARG A 131 -2.58 5.92 17.45
CA ARG A 131 -1.15 5.66 17.63
C ARG A 131 -0.28 6.87 17.32
N HIS A 132 -0.59 7.62 16.27
CA HIS A 132 0.13 8.86 15.95
C HIS A 132 -0.02 9.88 17.08
N ASP A 133 -1.24 10.11 17.58
CA ASP A 133 -1.52 11.05 18.66
C ASP A 133 -0.82 10.65 19.97
N GLU A 134 -0.75 9.35 20.28
CA GLU A 134 0.03 8.83 21.41
C GLU A 134 1.53 9.15 21.26
N LEU A 135 2.12 8.90 20.09
CA LEU A 135 3.53 9.16 19.82
C LEU A 135 3.87 10.65 19.88
N GLU A 136 3.00 11.51 19.33
CA GLU A 136 3.17 12.97 19.43
C GLU A 136 3.00 13.47 20.87
N GLY A 137 2.10 12.87 21.65
CA GLY A 137 1.94 13.14 23.08
C GLY A 137 3.21 12.81 23.87
N LEU A 138 3.81 11.64 23.61
CA LEU A 138 5.08 11.22 24.21
C LEU A 138 6.25 12.13 23.79
N ARG A 139 6.32 12.51 22.51
CA ARG A 139 7.33 13.47 22.03
C ARG A 139 7.20 14.82 22.71
N SER A 140 5.97 15.31 22.89
CA SER A 140 5.68 16.57 23.59
C SER A 140 6.06 16.53 25.08
N GLN A 141 6.13 15.33 25.67
CA GLN A 141 6.62 15.10 27.03
C GLN A 141 8.15 14.92 27.11
N GLY A 142 8.87 15.10 25.99
CA GLY A 142 10.33 14.99 25.93
C GLY A 142 10.84 13.55 25.81
N VAL A 143 9.98 12.58 25.47
CA VAL A 143 10.42 11.22 25.16
C VAL A 143 11.01 11.20 23.76
N GLU A 144 12.33 11.06 23.65
CA GLU A 144 13.01 10.82 22.37
C GLU A 144 12.81 9.37 21.94
N PHE A 145 12.19 9.17 20.78
CA PHE A 145 12.18 7.88 20.09
C PHE A 145 13.46 7.78 19.26
N GLY A 146 14.41 6.95 19.70
CA GLY A 146 15.61 6.65 18.93
C GLY A 146 15.27 5.92 17.62
N TRP A 147 15.72 6.46 16.49
CA TRP A 147 15.81 5.69 15.25
C TRP A 147 16.85 4.58 15.43
N PHE A 148 16.43 3.35 15.69
CA PHE A 148 17.32 2.19 15.63
C PHE A 148 17.60 1.83 14.17
N ALA A 149 18.39 2.66 13.48
CA ALA A 149 19.21 2.14 12.40
C ALA A 149 20.35 1.37 13.07
N HIS A 150 20.27 0.05 13.12
CA HIS A 150 21.46 -0.76 13.43
C HIS A 150 22.42 -0.63 12.24
N PRO A 151 23.58 0.05 12.34
CA PRO A 151 24.62 -0.17 11.35
C PRO A 151 25.08 -1.63 11.47
N PRO A 152 25.32 -2.35 10.36
CA PRO A 152 25.78 -3.72 10.44
C PRO A 152 27.17 -3.77 11.10
N GLY A 153 27.24 -4.50 12.21
CA GLY A 153 28.42 -5.14 12.80
C GLY A 153 29.75 -4.39 12.71
N SER A 154 30.06 -3.58 13.73
CA SER A 154 31.47 -3.41 14.11
C SER A 154 31.95 -4.73 14.74
N SER A 155 32.44 -5.64 13.91
CA SER A 155 33.24 -6.77 14.36
C SER A 155 34.52 -6.19 14.97
N SER A 156 34.58 -6.17 16.29
CA SER A 156 35.81 -6.07 17.06
C SER A 156 36.73 -7.24 16.66
N ARG A 157 37.73 -6.95 15.84
CA ARG A 157 38.85 -7.87 15.67
C ARG A 157 39.82 -7.61 16.81
N ALA A 158 39.74 -8.48 17.80
CA ALA A 158 40.87 -8.76 18.67
C ALA A 158 42.00 -9.30 17.77
N ASP A 159 43.15 -8.66 17.79
CA ASP A 159 44.41 -9.30 17.44
C ASP A 159 45.45 -8.77 18.42
N GLY A 160 45.87 -9.65 19.33
CA GLY A 160 47.02 -9.44 20.15
C GLY A 160 48.23 -10.04 19.45
N THR A 161 49.36 -9.35 19.52
CA THR A 161 50.65 -9.90 19.96
C THR A 161 51.53 -8.71 20.39
#